data_AF-A0A8T5GWK9-F1
#
_entry.id   AF-A0A8T5GWK9-F1
#
_cell.length_a   1.000
_cell.length_b   1.000
_cell.length_c   1.000
_cell.angle_alpha   90.00
_cell.angle_beta   90.00
_cell.angle_gamma   90.00
#
_symmetry.space_group_name_H-M   'P 1'
#
loop_
_entity.id
_entity.type
_entity.pdbx_description
1 polymer ?
#
loop_
_entity_poly.entity_id
_entity_poly.type
_entity_poly.pdbx_seq_one_letter_code
_entity_poly.pdbx_strand_id
1 'polypeptide(L)' 'MRLLRTLIMGAMMVLPGLFLALIIWYIAGKPETEPLESIICNLIPLTSVGLGLFFGWKTGGEYAN' A
#
# COMPACT_ATOMS: atom_id res chain seq x y z
N MET A 1 2.57 -22.58 -0.53
CA MET A 1 3.23 -21.50 0.25
C MET A 1 2.39 -20.22 0.25
N ARG A 2 1.28 -20.21 0.99
CA ARG A 2 0.31 -19.09 0.97
C ARG A 2 0.86 -17.81 1.64
N LEU A 3 1.35 -17.94 2.89
CA LEU A 3 1.82 -16.81 3.69
C LEU A 3 3.02 -16.08 3.10
N LEU A 4 4.05 -16.81 2.65
CA LEU A 4 5.26 -16.17 2.11
C LEU A 4 4.94 -15.31 0.89
N ARG A 5 4.13 -15.82 -0.04
CA ARG A 5 3.69 -15.06 -1.21
C ARG A 5 2.86 -13.84 -0.83
N THR A 6 1.95 -13.96 0.14
CA THR A 6 1.15 -12.81 0.58
C THR A 6 2.02 -11.71 1.15
N LEU A 7 3.03 -12.08 1.96
CA LEU A 7 3.98 -11.11 2.52
C LEU A 7 4.83 -10.45 1.43
N ILE A 8 5.29 -11.21 0.43
CA ILE A 8 6.03 -10.66 -0.72
C ILE A 8 5.15 -9.66 -1.49
N MET A 9 3.89 -10.00 -1.78
CA MET A 9 2.96 -9.09 -2.45
C MET A 9 2.68 -7.82 -1.64
N GLY A 10 2.49 -7.93 -0.32
CA GLY A 10 2.34 -6.77 0.56
C GLY A 10 3.60 -5.89 0.59
N ALA A 11 4.78 -6.49 0.70
CA ALA A 11 6.05 -5.77 0.73
C ALA A 11 6.33 -5.04 -0.59
N MET A 12 6.04 -5.65 -1.74
CA MET A 12 6.19 -5.01 -3.05
C MET A 12 5.25 -3.81 -3.23
N MET A 13 4.14 -3.74 -2.49
CA MET A 13 3.20 -2.62 -2.54
C MET A 13 3.64 -1.38 -1.74
N VAL A 14 4.75 -1.45 -1.00
CA VAL A 14 5.34 -0.30 -0.30
C VAL A 14 5.80 0.76 -1.31
N LEU A 15 6.60 0.38 -2.31
CA LEU A 15 7.11 1.31 -3.33
C LEU A 15 6.00 2.02 -4.14
N PRO A 16 5.01 1.32 -4.73
CA PRO A 16 3.93 2.00 -5.45
C PRO A 16 3.06 2.83 -4.50
N GLY A 17 2.88 2.42 -3.24
CA GLY A 17 2.14 3.20 -2.24
C GLY A 17 2.84 4.52 -1.90
N LEU A 18 4.15 4.50 -1.71
CA LEU A 18 4.97 5.70 -1.47
C LEU A 18 4.99 6.62 -2.70
N PHE A 19 5.08 6.06 -3.91
CA PHE A 19 5.05 6.83 -5.14
C PHE A 19 3.69 7.50 -5.35
N LEU A 20 2.60 6.81 -5.06
CA LEU A 20 1.25 7.36 -5.13
C LEU A 20 1.05 8.48 -4.10
N ALA A 21 1.54 8.29 -2.87
CA ALA A 21 1.55 9.33 -1.84
C ALA A 21 2.29 10.59 -2.30
N LEU A 22 3.47 10.44 -2.92
CA LEU A 22 4.25 11.56 -3.48
C LEU A 22 3.46 12.34 -4.54
N ILE A 23 2.80 11.64 -5.46
CA ILE A 23 1.98 12.27 -6.51
C ILE A 23 0.85 13.08 -5.88
N ILE A 24 0.11 12.48 -4.95
CA ILE A 24 -1.01 13.15 -4.28
C ILE A 24 -0.52 14.34 -3.46
N TRP A 25 0.61 14.22 -2.77
CA TRP A 25 1.23 15.33 -2.05
C TRP A 25 1.56 16.51 -2.97
N TYR A 26 2.09 16.25 -4.16
CA TYR A 26 2.39 17.28 -5.15
C TYR A 26 1.13 17.96 -5.68
N ILE A 27 0.09 17.18 -6.01
CA ILE A 27 -1.19 17.70 -6.51
C ILE A 27 -1.93 18.50 -5.43
N ALA A 28 -1.83 18.08 -4.17
CA ALA A 28 -2.43 18.78 -3.03
C ALA A 28 -1.72 20.09 -2.66
N GLY A 29 -0.65 20.46 -3.37
CA GLY A 29 0.07 21.71 -3.13
C GLY A 29 1.01 21.66 -1.93
N LYS A 30 1.48 20.47 -1.54
CA LYS A 30 2.40 20.25 -0.42
C LYS A 30 1.82 20.76 0.92
N PRO A 31 0.70 20.18 1.38
CA PRO A 31 0.16 20.53 2.68
C PRO A 31 1.18 20.15 3.77
N GLU A 32 1.58 21.12 4.58
CA GLU A 32 2.37 20.95 5.81
C GLU A 32 1.48 21.09 7.07
N THR A 33 0.16 21.00 6.86
CA THR A 33 -0.83 21.13 7.92
C THR A 33 -1.47 19.79 8.22
N GLU A 34 -1.57 19.51 9.51
CA GLU A 34 -2.38 18.41 10.03
C GLU A 34 -3.87 18.70 9.73
N PRO A 35 -4.68 17.69 9.35
CA PRO A 35 -4.36 16.26 9.26
C PRO A 35 -3.93 15.79 7.86
N LEU A 36 -3.88 16.70 6.87
CA LEU A 36 -3.68 16.35 5.47
C LEU A 36 -2.33 15.70 5.21
N GLU A 37 -1.27 16.21 5.84
CA GLU A 37 0.07 15.63 5.74
C GLU A 37 0.09 14.18 6.24
N SER A 38 -0.44 13.94 7.44
CA SER A 38 -0.48 12.61 8.04
C SER A 38 -1.31 11.61 7.23
N ILE A 39 -2.44 12.04 6.65
CA ILE A 39 -3.24 11.19 5.77
C ILE A 39 -2.45 10.80 4.52
N ILE A 40 -1.81 11.76 3.85
CA ILE A 40 -1.12 11.50 2.59
C ILE A 40 0.12 10.64 2.81
N CYS A 41 0.91 10.94 3.84
CA CYS A 41 2.18 10.28 4.09
C CYS A 41 2.05 8.93 4.81
N ASN A 42 0.97 8.70 5.58
CA ASN A 42 0.79 7.45 6.34
C ASN A 42 -0.36 6.60 5.81
N LEU A 43 -1.57 7.16 5.65
CA LEU A 43 -2.75 6.37 5.29
C LEU A 43 -2.63 5.78 3.89
N ILE A 44 -2.10 6.55 2.93
CA ILE A 44 -1.98 6.11 1.54
C ILE A 44 -0.97 4.95 1.39
N PRO A 45 0.27 5.02 1.94
CA PRO A 45 1.18 3.88 1.88
C PRO A 45 0.67 2.67 2.68
N LEU A 46 0.06 2.87 3.86
CA LEU A 46 -0.48 1.79 4.67
C LEU A 46 -1.62 1.04 3.98
N THR A 47 -2.54 1.78 3.34
CA THR A 47 -3.65 1.18 2.59
C THR A 47 -3.14 0.43 1.35
N SER A 48 -2.12 0.94 0.65
CA SER A 48 -1.46 0.23 -0.46
C SER A 48 -0.91 -1.14 -0.03
N VAL A 49 -0.16 -1.18 1.09
CA VAL A 49 0.36 -2.44 1.65
C VAL A 49 -0.79 -3.37 2.08
N GLY A 50 -1.81 -2.83 2.75
CA GLY A 50 -3.00 -3.60 3.16
C GLY A 50 -3.72 -4.25 1.97
N LEU A 51 -3.87 -3.52 0.87
CA LEU A 51 -4.42 -4.05 -0.38
C LEU A 51 -3.53 -5.15 -0.98
N GLY A 52 -2.21 -4.97 -0.98
CA GLY A 52 -1.26 -6.00 -1.41
C GLY A 52 -1.39 -7.30 -0.62
N LEU A 53 -1.53 -7.20 0.71
CA LEU A 53 -1.77 -8.35 1.58
C LEU A 53 -3.13 -9.00 1.29
N PHE A 54 -4.19 -8.20 1.11
CA PHE A 54 -5.53 -8.69 0.80
C PHE A 54 -5.58 -9.45 -0.53
N PHE A 55 -5.05 -8.86 -1.60
CA PHE A 55 -4.99 -9.50 -2.92
C PHE A 55 -4.08 -10.73 -2.94
N GLY A 56 -2.93 -10.66 -2.26
CA GLY A 56 -2.06 -11.82 -2.07
C GLY A 56 -2.79 -12.98 -1.39
N TRP A 57 -3.63 -12.68 -0.40
CA TRP A 57 -4.37 -13.70 0.36
C TRP A 57 -5.53 -14.33 -0.40
N LYS A 58 -6.22 -13.52 -1.21
CA LYS A 58 -7.30 -13.97 -2.11
C LYS A 58 -6.77 -14.86 -3.24
N THR A 59 -5.67 -14.45 -3.88
CA THR A 59 -5.08 -15.18 -5.03
C THR A 59 -4.24 -16.38 -4.60
N GLY A 60 -3.81 -16.46 -3.34
CA GLY A 60 -3.05 -17.60 -2.80
C GLY A 60 -3.86 -18.90 -2.60
N GLY A 61 -5.19 -18.86 -2.78
CA GLY A 61 -6.05 -20.04 -2.73
C GLY A 61 -5.99 -20.92 -3.99
N GLU A 62 -5.49 -20.38 -5.11
CA GLU A 62 -5.46 -21.09 -6.40
C GLU A 62 -4.42 -22.22 -6.47
N TYR A 63 -3.53 -22.31 -5.49
CA TYR A 63 -2.44 -23.30 -5.42
C TYR A 63 -2.61 -24.26 -4.23
N ALA A 64 -3.83 -24.38 -3.71
CA ALA A 64 -4.17 -25.26 -2.59
C ALA A 64 -4.69 -26.65 -3.02
N ASN A 65 -4.72 -26.92 -4.33
CA ASN A 65 -4.99 -28.24 -4.91
C ASN A 65 -3.68 -28.99 -5.19
#